data_AF-M8BS20-F1
#
_entry.id   AF-M8BS20-F1
#
_cell.length_a   1.000
_cell.length_b   1.000
_cell.length_c   1.000
_cell.angle_alpha   90.00
_cell.angle_beta   90.00
_cell.angle_gamma   90.00
#
_symmetry.space_group_name_H-M   'P 1'
#
loop_
_entity.id
_entity.type
_entity.pdbx_description
1 polymer ?
#
loop_
_entity_poly.entity_id
_entity_poly.type
_entity_poly.pdbx_seq_one_letter_code
_entity_poly.pdbx_strand_id
1 'polypeptide(L)'
;MKQPTPAFSEAGSGDEHTAQSGMNPKQSSAQAEQSKSESIRHPGFQKGTKPLLTLDNPFATNLPDNLFGDKWAFVQLPFDDVREEVELLERRYAFGAGLDLDLLGFELDETTLVPGVAVESSRAKPLAAWMNGLEICSMEVDTGRANLILSAGVSTRYVYAGYQKSAATTQEAEAWEAAKKACGGLHFLAIQENLNSDSCVGFWLLLDLPPPPV
;
A
#
# COMPACT_ATOMS: atom_id res chain seq x y z
N MET A 1 -20.39 -18.78 12.88
CA MET A 1 -19.43 -19.85 13.25
C MET A 1 -19.32 -20.84 12.11
N LYS A 2 -18.24 -20.77 11.33
CA LYS A 2 -17.78 -21.80 10.40
C LYS A 2 -16.25 -21.80 10.49
N GLN A 3 -15.67 -22.99 10.68
CA GLN A 3 -14.22 -23.17 10.82
C GLN A 3 -13.52 -23.17 9.45
N PRO A 4 -12.25 -22.76 9.36
CA PRO A 4 -11.45 -22.88 8.15
C PRO A 4 -10.85 -24.30 8.03
N THR A 5 -10.87 -24.86 6.82
CA THR A 5 -10.19 -26.11 6.47
C THR A 5 -8.94 -25.78 5.65
N PRO A 6 -7.76 -26.37 5.94
CA PRO A 6 -6.52 -26.12 5.20
C PRO A 6 -6.44 -27.02 3.95
N ALA A 7 -5.78 -26.54 2.89
CA ALA A 7 -5.47 -27.35 1.72
C ALA A 7 -3.98 -27.23 1.37
N PHE A 8 -3.21 -28.27 1.69
CA PHE A 8 -2.00 -28.64 0.95
C PHE A 8 -1.76 -30.15 1.03
N SER A 9 -1.71 -30.79 -0.14
CA SER A 9 -1.13 -32.09 -0.53
C SER A 9 -1.66 -32.33 -1.96
N GLU A 10 -0.95 -32.81 -2.97
CA GLU A 10 0.24 -33.67 -3.03
C GLU A 10 0.83 -33.58 -4.45
N ALA A 11 2.08 -34.01 -4.60
CA ALA A 11 2.80 -34.11 -5.86
C ALA A 11 2.31 -35.28 -6.74
N GLY A 12 2.38 -35.12 -8.06
CA GLY A 12 2.13 -36.17 -9.05
C GLY A 12 2.96 -35.95 -10.32
N SER A 13 3.67 -37.00 -10.73
CA SER A 13 4.68 -37.10 -11.80
C SER A 13 4.10 -37.70 -13.10
N GLY A 14 4.71 -37.36 -14.25
CA GLY A 14 4.62 -38.05 -15.57
C GLY A 14 3.44 -37.62 -16.45
N ASP A 15 3.51 -37.46 -17.77
CA ASP A 15 4.50 -37.84 -18.78
C ASP A 15 4.35 -36.99 -20.08
N GLU A 16 5.39 -37.06 -20.89
CA GLU A 16 5.62 -36.47 -22.22
C GLU A 16 4.47 -36.59 -23.24
N HIS A 17 4.31 -35.56 -24.08
CA HIS A 17 4.16 -35.76 -25.52
C HIS A 17 4.56 -34.54 -26.37
N THR A 18 5.50 -34.79 -27.26
CA THR A 18 6.03 -33.96 -28.36
C THR A 18 4.97 -33.38 -29.31
N ALA A 19 5.10 -32.09 -29.65
CA ALA A 19 4.82 -31.57 -31.00
C ALA A 19 5.53 -30.22 -31.24
N GLN A 20 6.55 -30.23 -32.13
CA GLN A 20 7.10 -29.03 -32.75
C GLN A 20 6.15 -28.52 -33.85
N SER A 21 5.90 -27.21 -33.90
CA SER A 21 5.58 -26.51 -35.15
C SER A 21 5.97 -25.04 -35.01
N GLY A 22 6.81 -24.57 -35.93
CA GLY A 22 7.55 -23.32 -35.83
C GLY A 22 6.72 -22.07 -36.14
N MET A 23 7.05 -20.98 -35.44
CA MET A 23 6.69 -19.61 -35.81
C MET A 23 7.92 -18.71 -35.59
N ASN A 24 8.22 -17.89 -36.60
CA ASN A 24 9.51 -17.22 -36.83
C ASN A 24 9.63 -15.90 -36.01
N PRO A 25 10.66 -15.71 -35.15
CA PRO A 25 10.73 -14.59 -34.20
C PRO A 25 11.11 -13.21 -34.78
N LYS A 26 11.18 -13.05 -36.12
CA LYS A 26 11.73 -11.83 -36.75
C LYS A 26 10.73 -10.75 -37.16
N GLN A 27 9.42 -10.94 -36.92
CA GLN A 27 8.41 -9.94 -37.33
C GLN A 27 7.76 -9.14 -36.18
N SER A 28 7.97 -9.54 -34.92
CA SER A 28 7.43 -8.81 -33.75
C SER A 28 8.31 -7.63 -33.31
N SER A 29 9.61 -7.66 -33.62
CA SER A 29 10.57 -6.62 -33.20
C SER A 29 10.37 -5.27 -33.91
N ALA A 30 9.76 -5.26 -35.11
CA ALA A 30 9.63 -4.04 -35.91
C ALA A 30 8.57 -3.06 -35.35
N GLN A 31 7.58 -3.52 -34.59
CA GLN A 31 6.53 -2.65 -34.04
C GLN A 31 6.87 -2.10 -32.64
N ALA A 32 7.73 -2.78 -31.87
CA ALA A 32 8.22 -2.26 -30.58
C ALA A 32 9.32 -1.19 -30.74
N GLU A 33 10.06 -1.20 -31.86
CA GLU A 33 11.08 -0.19 -32.15
C GLU A 33 10.51 1.16 -32.62
N GLN A 34 9.30 1.18 -33.21
CA GLN A 34 8.67 2.44 -33.61
C GLN A 34 8.20 3.25 -32.39
N SER A 35 7.56 2.63 -31.40
CA SER A 35 7.09 3.33 -30.18
C SER A 35 8.24 3.84 -29.29
N LYS A 36 9.42 3.21 -29.36
CA LYS A 36 10.62 3.65 -28.62
C LYS A 36 11.28 4.89 -29.23
N SER A 37 11.05 5.14 -30.52
CA SER A 37 11.71 6.22 -31.25
C SER A 37 11.06 7.59 -31.06
N GLU A 38 9.81 7.65 -30.58
CA GLU A 38 9.10 8.92 -30.34
C GLU A 38 9.40 9.52 -28.96
N SER A 39 9.63 8.69 -27.94
CA SER A 39 9.96 9.17 -26.58
C SER A 39 11.33 9.89 -26.50
N ILE A 40 12.26 9.55 -27.41
CA ILE A 40 13.64 10.08 -27.41
C ILE A 40 13.74 11.44 -28.13
N ARG A 41 12.65 11.95 -28.73
CA ARG A 41 12.67 13.15 -29.58
C ARG A 41 12.14 14.43 -28.93
N HIS A 42 11.75 14.41 -27.66
CA HIS A 42 11.37 15.65 -26.98
C HIS A 42 12.60 16.53 -26.73
N PRO A 43 12.56 17.84 -27.08
CA PRO A 43 13.72 18.75 -26.95
C PRO A 43 14.28 18.90 -25.52
N GLY A 44 13.54 18.44 -24.50
CA GLY A 44 13.95 18.44 -23.09
C GLY A 44 14.35 17.06 -22.54
N PHE A 45 14.29 15.97 -23.33
CA PHE A 45 14.65 14.64 -22.85
C PHE A 45 16.17 14.48 -22.78
N GLN A 46 16.72 14.47 -21.57
CA GLN A 46 18.10 14.10 -21.33
C GLN A 46 18.18 12.61 -20.99
N LYS A 47 18.77 11.83 -21.89
CA LYS A 47 19.04 10.41 -21.66
C LYS A 47 20.12 10.29 -20.57
N GLY A 48 19.72 9.88 -19.37
CA GLY A 48 20.63 9.64 -18.24
C GLY A 48 20.59 10.68 -17.12
N THR A 49 19.47 11.39 -16.93
CA THR A 49 19.29 12.27 -15.76
C THR A 49 19.37 11.42 -14.49
N LYS A 50 20.43 11.62 -13.70
CA LYS A 50 20.45 11.19 -12.29
C LYS A 50 19.21 11.80 -11.63
N PRO A 51 18.46 11.07 -10.79
CA PRO A 51 17.34 11.66 -10.05
C PRO A 51 17.81 12.99 -9.45
N LEU A 52 17.12 14.08 -9.80
CA LEU A 52 17.52 15.44 -9.41
C LEU A 52 17.50 15.62 -7.88
N LEU A 53 16.82 14.70 -7.20
CA LEU A 53 16.79 14.53 -5.77
C LEU A 53 17.30 13.11 -5.48
N THR A 54 18.55 12.97 -5.02
CA THR A 54 18.88 11.85 -4.15
C THR A 54 18.15 12.09 -2.84
N LEU A 55 16.95 11.56 -2.71
CA LEU A 55 16.34 11.41 -1.39
C LEU A 55 17.14 10.35 -0.65
N ASP A 56 18.04 10.79 0.22
CA ASP A 56 18.54 9.93 1.28
C ASP A 56 17.31 9.46 2.06
N ASN A 57 17.02 8.16 2.04
CA ASN A 57 15.96 7.57 2.86
C ASN A 57 16.41 7.66 4.32
N PRO A 58 15.98 8.68 5.10
CA PRO A 58 16.56 8.89 6.41
C PRO A 58 16.05 7.79 7.34
N PHE A 59 16.87 7.41 8.31
CA PHE A 59 16.42 6.51 9.37
C PHE A 59 15.13 7.05 10.00
N ALA A 60 14.16 6.16 10.20
CA ALA A 60 12.90 6.55 10.84
C ALA A 60 13.20 7.19 12.21
N THR A 61 12.64 8.37 12.43
CA THR A 61 12.73 9.11 13.69
C THR A 61 11.56 8.76 14.61
N ASN A 62 11.61 9.23 15.85
CA ASN A 62 10.50 9.06 16.78
C ASN A 62 9.34 9.97 16.37
N LEU A 63 8.15 9.40 16.34
CA LEU A 63 6.91 10.16 16.18
C LEU A 63 6.68 11.01 17.46
N PRO A 64 6.20 12.26 17.35
CA PRO A 64 5.75 13.01 18.51
C PRO A 64 4.70 12.25 19.33
N ASP A 65 4.81 12.26 20.67
CA ASP A 65 4.01 11.42 21.57
C ASP A 65 2.49 11.56 21.38
N ASN A 66 2.03 12.73 20.94
CA ASN A 66 0.62 13.02 20.70
C ASN A 66 0.05 12.34 19.44
N LEU A 67 0.88 11.69 18.62
CA LEU A 67 0.47 11.07 17.35
C LEU A 67 0.36 9.54 17.43
N PHE A 68 0.67 8.94 18.59
CA PHE A 68 0.39 7.52 18.83
C PHE A 68 -1.08 7.30 19.22
N GLY A 69 -1.66 6.18 18.78
CA GLY A 69 -2.90 5.64 19.34
C GLY A 69 -2.67 4.78 20.57
N ASP A 70 -3.77 4.33 21.18
CA ASP A 70 -3.74 3.44 22.35
C ASP A 70 -3.51 1.98 21.94
N LYS A 71 -4.09 1.57 20.80
CA LYS A 71 -3.87 0.27 20.15
C LYS A 71 -3.90 0.42 18.64
N TRP A 72 -3.39 -0.59 17.95
CA TRP A 72 -3.49 -0.68 16.51
C TRP A 72 -3.60 -2.14 16.06
N ALA A 73 -4.08 -2.35 14.84
CA ALA A 73 -4.14 -3.66 14.21
C ALA A 73 -3.97 -3.55 12.69
N PHE A 74 -3.45 -4.61 12.09
CA PHE A 74 -3.59 -4.82 10.65
C PHE A 74 -5.04 -5.23 10.36
N VAL A 75 -5.64 -4.58 9.37
CA VAL A 75 -7.03 -4.82 8.95
C VAL A 75 -7.10 -4.89 7.44
N GLN A 76 -8.23 -5.35 6.92
CA GLN A 76 -8.54 -5.31 5.50
C GLN A 76 -10.01 -4.92 5.32
N LEU A 77 -10.30 -4.15 4.29
CA LEU A 77 -11.64 -3.79 3.87
C LEU A 77 -11.83 -4.16 2.39
N PRO A 78 -13.01 -4.66 1.98
CA PRO A 78 -13.39 -4.69 0.57
C PRO A 78 -13.17 -3.32 -0.08
N PHE A 79 -12.78 -3.32 -1.34
CA PHE A 79 -12.52 -2.10 -2.08
C PHE A 79 -13.76 -1.19 -2.14
N ASP A 80 -14.96 -1.76 -2.22
CA ASP A 80 -16.21 -1.00 -2.16
C ASP A 80 -16.37 -0.24 -0.84
N ASP A 81 -16.12 -0.90 0.30
CA ASP A 81 -16.15 -0.28 1.63
C ASP A 81 -15.11 0.84 1.75
N VAL A 82 -13.92 0.68 1.14
CA VAL A 82 -12.90 1.74 1.09
C VAL A 82 -13.40 2.96 0.30
N ARG A 83 -14.08 2.76 -0.83
CA ARG A 83 -14.68 3.86 -1.61
C ARG A 83 -15.75 4.57 -0.79
N GLU A 84 -16.61 3.82 -0.11
CA GLU A 84 -17.65 4.39 0.76
C GLU A 84 -17.03 5.26 1.87
N GLU A 85 -15.98 4.79 2.55
CA GLU A 85 -15.30 5.58 3.58
C GLU A 85 -14.70 6.89 3.03
N VAL A 86 -14.13 6.87 1.83
CA VAL A 86 -13.63 8.09 1.17
C VAL A 86 -14.76 9.05 0.79
N GLU A 87 -15.89 8.56 0.29
CA GLU A 87 -17.05 9.42 0.03
C GLU A 87 -17.62 10.02 1.33
N LEU A 88 -17.64 9.24 2.41
CA LEU A 88 -18.09 9.69 3.72
C LEU A 88 -17.16 10.75 4.30
N LEU A 89 -15.85 10.65 4.05
CA LEU A 89 -14.86 11.66 4.44
C LEU A 89 -15.26 13.05 3.91
N GLU A 90 -15.54 13.13 2.61
CA GLU A 90 -15.92 14.37 1.94
C GLU A 90 -17.26 14.91 2.47
N ARG A 91 -18.25 14.02 2.66
CA ARG A 91 -19.59 14.41 3.12
C ARG A 91 -19.61 14.85 4.58
N ARG A 92 -18.81 14.22 5.44
CA ARG A 92 -18.80 14.45 6.89
C ARG A 92 -17.76 15.49 7.33
N TYR A 93 -16.93 15.99 6.41
CA TYR A 93 -15.76 16.81 6.74
C TYR A 93 -14.90 16.15 7.82
N ALA A 94 -14.75 14.82 7.73
CA ALA A 94 -13.92 14.06 8.65
C ALA A 94 -12.43 14.29 8.34
N PHE A 95 -11.55 13.96 9.28
CA PHE A 95 -10.11 14.12 9.10
C PHE A 95 -9.57 13.05 8.17
N GLY A 96 -8.69 13.39 7.24
CA GLY A 96 -8.28 12.41 6.25
C GLY A 96 -7.79 12.98 4.93
N ALA A 97 -7.46 12.07 4.04
CA ALA A 97 -7.14 12.35 2.66
C ALA A 97 -7.71 11.24 1.77
N GLY A 98 -8.43 11.62 0.73
CA GLY A 98 -8.82 10.72 -0.36
C GLY A 98 -7.81 10.75 -1.49
N LEU A 99 -7.90 9.77 -2.39
CA LEU A 99 -7.22 9.76 -3.68
C LEU A 99 -8.28 9.65 -4.78
N ASP A 100 -8.08 10.40 -5.87
CA ASP A 100 -8.88 10.22 -7.07
C ASP A 100 -8.36 8.98 -7.82
N LEU A 101 -8.92 7.82 -7.49
CA LEU A 101 -8.48 6.52 -8.03
C LEU A 101 -8.77 6.40 -9.52
N ASP A 102 -9.83 7.02 -10.01
CA ASP A 102 -10.16 7.06 -11.43
C ASP A 102 -9.08 7.81 -12.21
N LEU A 103 -8.63 8.96 -11.70
CA LEU A 103 -7.53 9.72 -12.30
C LEU A 103 -6.20 8.97 -12.26
N LEU A 104 -5.97 8.17 -11.22
CA LEU A 104 -4.77 7.34 -11.08
C LEU A 104 -4.82 6.05 -11.90
N GLY A 105 -5.95 5.75 -12.55
CA GLY A 105 -6.13 4.53 -13.35
C GLY A 105 -6.16 3.26 -12.49
N PHE A 106 -6.62 3.37 -11.25
CA PHE A 106 -6.74 2.24 -10.33
C PHE A 106 -8.01 1.43 -10.64
N GLU A 107 -7.83 0.19 -11.09
CA GLU A 107 -8.93 -0.75 -11.31
C GLU A 107 -8.74 -1.96 -10.38
N LEU A 108 -9.59 -2.08 -9.37
CA LEU A 108 -9.66 -3.23 -8.46
C LEU A 108 -11.10 -3.76 -8.44
N ASP A 109 -11.25 -5.08 -8.30
CA ASP A 109 -12.56 -5.68 -8.05
C ASP A 109 -13.13 -5.18 -6.72
N GLU A 110 -14.45 -4.96 -6.66
CA GLU A 110 -15.14 -4.42 -5.47
C GLU A 110 -14.92 -5.25 -4.20
N THR A 111 -14.75 -6.56 -4.37
CA THR A 111 -14.48 -7.50 -3.27
C THR A 111 -13.00 -7.65 -2.92
N THR A 112 -12.09 -7.00 -3.65
CA THR A 112 -10.66 -7.06 -3.36
C THR A 112 -10.40 -6.46 -1.99
N LEU A 113 -9.72 -7.22 -1.14
CA LEU A 113 -9.39 -6.82 0.23
C LEU A 113 -8.18 -5.88 0.21
N VAL A 114 -8.45 -4.59 0.39
CA VAL A 114 -7.43 -3.56 0.53
C VAL A 114 -6.90 -3.60 1.96
N PRO A 115 -5.58 -3.71 2.15
CA PRO A 115 -5.00 -3.70 3.49
C PRO A 115 -4.98 -2.31 4.10
N GLY A 116 -5.09 -2.25 5.41
CA GLY A 116 -4.94 -1.01 6.15
C GLY A 116 -4.47 -1.21 7.58
N VAL A 117 -4.28 -0.09 8.27
CA VAL A 117 -3.95 -0.02 9.70
C VAL A 117 -5.09 0.68 10.41
N ALA A 118 -5.72 -0.01 11.36
CA ALA A 118 -6.71 0.58 12.24
C ALA A 118 -6.04 0.99 13.55
N VAL A 119 -6.34 2.20 14.03
CA VAL A 119 -5.78 2.78 15.25
C VAL A 119 -6.91 3.16 16.19
N GLU A 120 -6.93 2.52 17.36
CA GLU A 120 -7.84 2.87 18.45
C GLU A 120 -7.22 3.94 19.33
N SER A 121 -8.00 4.97 19.66
CA SER A 121 -7.60 5.94 20.69
C SER A 121 -8.80 6.53 21.42
N SER A 122 -8.70 6.59 22.74
CA SER A 122 -9.57 7.37 23.62
C SER A 122 -9.61 8.87 23.28
N ARG A 123 -8.63 9.35 22.52
CA ARG A 123 -8.54 10.70 21.96
C ARG A 123 -8.52 10.69 20.43
N ALA A 124 -9.32 9.82 19.80
CA ALA A 124 -9.39 9.63 18.34
C ALA A 124 -9.57 10.96 17.58
N LYS A 125 -10.47 11.84 18.02
CA LYS A 125 -10.70 13.13 17.33
C LYS A 125 -9.50 14.09 17.42
N PRO A 126 -8.92 14.38 18.61
CA PRO A 126 -7.66 15.11 18.69
C PRO A 126 -6.51 14.47 17.91
N LEU A 127 -6.38 13.14 17.99
CA LEU A 127 -5.35 12.40 17.28
C LEU A 127 -5.48 12.59 15.76
N ALA A 128 -6.68 12.38 15.21
CA ALA A 128 -6.95 12.56 13.80
C ALA A 128 -6.71 13.99 13.33
N ALA A 129 -7.08 15.00 14.15
CA ALA A 129 -6.79 16.40 13.85
C ALA A 129 -5.29 16.70 13.78
N TRP A 130 -4.48 16.13 14.68
CA TRP A 130 -3.02 16.27 14.65
C TRP A 130 -2.40 15.53 13.46
N MET A 131 -2.89 14.31 13.16
CA MET A 131 -2.46 13.53 12.01
C MET A 131 -2.78 14.24 10.69
N ASN A 132 -3.88 15.00 10.61
CA ASN A 132 -4.24 15.79 9.43
C ASN A 132 -3.27 16.94 9.14
N GLY A 133 -2.47 17.36 10.12
CA GLY A 133 -1.37 18.31 9.92
C GLY A 133 -0.10 17.65 9.37
N LEU A 134 -0.05 16.32 9.33
CA LEU A 134 1.02 15.58 8.66
C LEU A 134 0.60 15.33 7.21
N GLU A 135 1.52 15.54 6.29
CA GLU A 135 1.38 15.11 4.90
C GLU A 135 1.60 13.59 4.82
N ILE A 136 0.71 12.77 5.38
CA ILE A 136 0.87 11.31 5.40
C ILE A 136 0.89 10.76 3.97
N CYS A 137 1.92 9.98 3.65
CA CYS A 137 2.12 9.44 2.31
C CYS A 137 1.92 7.93 2.24
N SER A 138 2.48 7.19 3.19
CA SER A 138 2.42 5.73 3.17
C SER A 138 2.68 5.11 4.54
N MET A 139 2.30 3.85 4.67
CA MET A 139 2.66 2.97 5.78
C MET A 139 3.44 1.75 5.27
N GLU A 140 4.49 1.40 6.00
CA GLU A 140 5.38 0.29 5.66
C GLU A 140 5.78 -0.52 6.91
N VAL A 141 5.98 -1.82 6.77
CA VAL A 141 6.46 -2.68 7.84
C VAL A 141 7.97 -2.93 7.71
N ASP A 142 8.72 -2.62 8.77
CA ASP A 142 10.08 -3.12 8.98
C ASP A 142 10.03 -4.39 9.83
N THR A 143 9.98 -5.56 9.17
CA THR A 143 9.97 -6.87 9.83
C THR A 143 11.29 -7.20 10.53
N GLY A 144 12.39 -6.57 10.11
CA GLY A 144 13.68 -6.66 10.76
C GLY A 144 13.62 -6.13 12.20
N ARG A 145 13.00 -4.96 12.37
CA ARG A 145 12.83 -4.27 13.65
C ARG A 145 11.48 -4.51 14.34
N ALA A 146 10.55 -5.19 13.67
CA ALA A 146 9.18 -5.37 14.12
C ALA A 146 8.44 -4.05 14.37
N ASN A 147 8.59 -3.12 13.40
CA ASN A 147 8.02 -1.78 13.46
C ASN A 147 7.11 -1.49 12.27
N LEU A 148 6.09 -0.70 12.50
CA LEU A 148 5.30 0.00 11.51
C LEU A 148 5.87 1.41 11.34
N ILE A 149 6.14 1.77 10.10
CA ILE A 149 6.73 3.05 9.69
C ILE A 149 5.67 3.88 9.00
N LEU A 150 5.54 5.14 9.42
CA LEU A 150 4.70 6.15 8.78
C LEU A 150 5.60 7.10 8.00
N SER A 151 5.41 7.18 6.68
CA SER A 151 6.07 8.16 5.83
C SER A 151 5.21 9.41 5.72
N ALA A 152 5.83 10.59 5.84
CA ALA A 152 5.17 11.88 5.71
C ALA A 152 6.03 12.90 4.96
N GLY A 153 5.36 13.67 4.10
CA GLY A 153 5.99 14.64 3.20
C GLY A 153 6.99 13.98 2.27
N VAL A 154 8.02 14.73 1.87
CA VAL A 154 8.98 14.26 0.87
C VAL A 154 9.93 13.20 1.44
N SER A 155 10.44 13.38 2.66
CA SER A 155 11.53 12.53 3.18
C SER A 155 11.39 12.16 4.65
N THR A 156 10.26 12.40 5.30
CA THR A 156 10.16 12.13 6.74
C THR A 156 9.59 10.74 6.98
N ARG A 157 10.25 9.97 7.84
CA ARG A 157 9.79 8.64 8.26
C ARG A 157 9.74 8.58 9.77
N TYR A 158 8.65 8.05 10.31
CA TYR A 158 8.44 7.90 11.74
C TYR A 158 8.24 6.44 12.09
N VAL A 159 8.84 5.98 13.19
CA VAL A 159 8.39 4.74 13.82
C VAL A 159 7.03 5.03 14.44
N TYR A 160 5.97 4.51 13.80
CA TYR A 160 4.60 4.73 14.22
C TYR A 160 4.15 3.78 15.32
N ALA A 161 4.55 2.52 15.22
CA ALA A 161 4.27 1.54 16.27
C ALA A 161 5.25 0.37 16.19
N GLY A 162 5.41 -0.35 17.30
CA GLY A 162 6.10 -1.64 17.33
C GLY A 162 5.12 -2.79 17.56
N TYR A 163 5.51 -4.00 17.19
CA TYR A 163 4.82 -5.23 17.56
C TYR A 163 5.77 -6.24 18.20
N GLN A 164 5.24 -7.13 19.03
CA GLN A 164 6.04 -8.18 19.64
C GLN A 164 6.50 -9.16 18.55
N LYS A 165 7.83 -9.23 18.33
CA LYS A 165 8.39 -10.08 17.29
C LYS A 165 8.19 -11.56 17.62
N SER A 166 7.48 -12.25 16.73
CA SER A 166 7.27 -13.70 16.76
C SER A 166 7.13 -14.21 15.32
N ALA A 167 7.18 -15.53 15.10
CA ALA A 167 6.95 -16.09 13.77
C ALA A 167 5.55 -15.73 13.22
N ALA A 168 4.52 -15.79 14.07
CA ALA A 168 3.15 -15.47 13.70
C ALA A 168 2.97 -13.99 13.33
N THR A 169 3.44 -13.07 14.19
CA THR A 169 3.33 -11.62 13.93
C THR A 169 4.21 -11.17 12.77
N THR A 170 5.34 -11.84 12.51
CA THR A 170 6.15 -11.58 11.32
C THR A 170 5.42 -12.02 10.06
N GLN A 171 4.81 -13.21 10.06
CA GLN A 171 4.03 -13.71 8.92
C GLN A 171 2.82 -12.81 8.63
N GLU A 172 2.10 -12.34 9.65
CA GLU A 172 0.99 -11.40 9.50
C GLU A 172 1.45 -10.10 8.85
N ALA A 173 2.56 -9.53 9.30
CA ALA A 173 3.08 -8.28 8.76
C ALA A 173 3.61 -8.44 7.31
N GLU A 174 4.23 -9.58 6.99
CA GLU A 174 4.61 -9.93 5.62
C GLU A 174 3.39 -10.12 4.70
N ALA A 175 2.32 -10.74 5.21
CA ALA A 175 1.07 -10.91 4.48
C ALA A 175 0.40 -9.56 4.21
N TRP A 176 0.45 -8.62 5.15
CA TRP A 176 -0.05 -7.26 4.97
C TRP A 176 0.72 -6.51 3.87
N GLU A 177 2.06 -6.56 3.88
CA GLU A 177 2.90 -5.98 2.81
C GLU A 177 2.67 -6.65 1.44
N ALA A 178 2.46 -7.96 1.42
CA ALA A 178 2.13 -8.69 0.19
C ALA A 178 0.76 -8.29 -0.36
N ALA A 179 -0.26 -8.14 0.50
CA ALA A 179 -1.57 -7.64 0.11
C ALA A 179 -1.49 -6.21 -0.43
N LYS A 180 -0.66 -5.34 0.17
CA LYS A 180 -0.47 -3.95 -0.28
C LYS A 180 0.08 -3.94 -1.70
N LYS A 181 1.10 -4.76 -1.97
CA LYS A 181 1.69 -4.92 -3.31
C LYS A 181 0.68 -5.50 -4.32
N ALA A 182 -0.14 -6.47 -3.89
CA ALA A 182 -1.18 -7.04 -4.74
C ALA A 182 -2.27 -6.01 -5.12
N CYS A 183 -2.53 -5.04 -4.23
CA CYS A 183 -3.40 -3.89 -4.48
C CYS A 183 -2.64 -2.73 -5.14
N GLY A 184 -1.54 -2.96 -5.86
CA GLY A 184 -0.80 -1.91 -6.57
C GLY A 184 -0.16 -0.84 -5.66
N GLY A 185 -0.01 -1.10 -4.37
CA GLY A 185 0.45 -0.14 -3.37
C GLY A 185 -0.67 0.58 -2.61
N LEU A 186 -1.92 0.35 -2.97
CA LEU A 186 -3.07 0.95 -2.30
C LEU A 186 -3.25 0.35 -0.90
N HIS A 187 -3.41 1.23 0.09
CA HIS A 187 -3.68 0.87 1.47
C HIS A 187 -4.33 2.05 2.21
N PHE A 188 -4.74 1.85 3.45
CA PHE A 188 -5.34 2.93 4.25
C PHE A 188 -4.86 2.99 5.70
N LEU A 189 -5.05 4.15 6.32
CA LEU A 189 -4.96 4.36 7.77
C LEU A 189 -6.33 4.82 8.27
N ALA A 190 -6.87 4.14 9.28
CA ALA A 190 -8.12 4.49 9.94
C ALA A 190 -7.88 4.79 11.43
N ILE A 191 -8.46 5.88 11.93
CA ILE A 191 -8.41 6.25 13.35
C ILE A 191 -9.82 6.20 13.91
N GLN A 192 -10.02 5.44 14.99
CA GLN A 192 -11.33 5.16 15.58
C GLN A 192 -11.28 5.16 17.11
N GLU A 193 -12.44 5.27 17.76
CA GLU A 193 -12.54 5.25 19.22
C GLU A 193 -12.31 3.84 19.82
N ASN A 194 -12.60 2.79 19.04
CA ASN A 194 -12.43 1.39 19.39
C ASN A 194 -12.25 0.57 18.12
N LEU A 195 -11.34 -0.42 18.09
CA LEU A 195 -11.08 -1.29 16.93
C LEU A 195 -12.32 -2.08 16.43
N ASN A 196 -13.37 -2.22 17.23
CA ASN A 196 -14.62 -2.89 16.85
C ASN A 196 -15.72 -1.93 16.39
N SER A 197 -15.40 -0.64 16.19
CA SER A 197 -16.34 0.35 15.68
C SER A 197 -16.54 0.18 14.17
N ASP A 198 -17.79 0.25 13.71
CA ASP A 198 -18.16 0.27 12.30
C ASP A 198 -17.90 1.64 11.63
N SER A 199 -17.34 2.61 12.37
CA SER A 199 -17.03 3.94 11.85
C SER A 199 -15.70 4.45 12.37
N CYS A 200 -15.02 5.21 11.52
CA CYS A 200 -13.78 5.90 11.87
C CYS A 200 -13.99 7.42 12.03
N VAL A 201 -13.10 8.03 12.82
CA VAL A 201 -13.02 9.48 13.05
C VAL A 201 -12.10 10.15 12.03
N GLY A 202 -11.15 9.40 11.48
CA GLY A 202 -10.38 9.83 10.33
C GLY A 202 -9.91 8.67 9.46
N PHE A 203 -9.77 8.94 8.17
CA PHE A 203 -9.45 7.96 7.14
C PHE A 203 -8.50 8.56 6.10
N TRP A 204 -7.35 7.93 5.89
CA TRP A 204 -6.40 8.29 4.84
C TRP A 204 -6.28 7.14 3.86
N LEU A 205 -6.67 7.39 2.62
CA LEU A 205 -6.35 6.52 1.50
C LEU A 205 -4.95 6.86 0.99
N LEU A 206 -4.08 5.87 0.97
CA LEU A 206 -2.64 6.04 0.76
C LEU A 206 -2.18 5.17 -0.41
N LEU A 207 -1.11 5.62 -1.08
CA LEU A 207 -0.57 4.93 -2.24
C LEU A 207 0.95 4.90 -2.19
N ASP A 208 1.49 3.68 -2.13
CA ASP A 208 2.92 3.38 -2.14
C ASP A 208 3.30 2.71 -3.46
N LEU A 209 3.57 3.52 -4.49
CA LEU A 209 3.91 3.02 -5.81
C LEU A 209 5.31 2.38 -5.81
N PRO A 210 5.47 1.18 -6.39
CA PRO A 210 6.80 0.66 -6.61
C PRO A 210 7.60 1.62 -7.50
N PRO A 211 8.92 1.74 -7.30
CA PRO A 211 9.75 2.58 -8.16
C PRO A 211 9.56 2.15 -9.62
N PRO A 212 9.49 3.10 -10.56
CA PRO A 212 9.27 2.78 -11.97
C PRO A 212 10.37 1.84 -12.48
N PRO A 213 10.02 0.83 -13.31
CA PRO A 213 11.02 -0.06 -13.88
C PRO A 213 12.03 0.76 -14.70
N VAL A 214 13.32 0.53 -14.41
CA VAL A 214 14.47 1.18 -15.07
C VAL A 214 14.84 0.52 -16.39
#